data_AF-A0A1H1P301-F1
#
_entry.id   AF-A0A1H1P301-F1
#
_cell.length_a   1.000
_cell.length_b   1.000
_cell.length_c   1.000
_cell.angle_alpha   90.00
_cell.angle_beta   90.00
_cell.angle_gamma   90.00
#
_symmetry.space_group_name_H-M   'P 1'
#
loop_
_entity.id
_entity.type
_entity.pdbx_description
1 polymer ?
#
loop_
_entity_poly.entity_id
_entity_poly.type
_entity_poly.pdbx_seq_one_letter_code
_entity_poly.pdbx_strand_id
1 'polypeptide(L)'
;MKRGITTNAVGVILVLFILLVIVTQTFSTGQMEDDPSSILVTRLFDVVNNSSSTLVVRSITGRAPEPTPSRTLNPFDGLNQYRMQVPSSGGNSTYTGTVTYDVYRPNSTLAGYFQFTLRIFKGGNDGITESFRGISTNTSLGWSVNNEVTYQRLTIS
;
A
#
# COMPACT_ATOMS: atom_id res chain seq x y z
N MET A 1 55.13 -41.71 5.65
CA MET A 1 55.66 -41.04 6.86
C MET A 1 54.50 -40.29 7.52
N LYS A 2 53.83 -40.90 8.52
CA LYS A 2 52.69 -40.29 9.24
C LYS A 2 53.26 -39.34 10.30
N ARG A 3 53.12 -38.02 10.12
CA ARG A 3 53.42 -37.04 11.18
C ARG A 3 52.28 -37.08 12.21
N GLY A 4 52.54 -37.69 13.36
CA GLY A 4 51.66 -37.60 14.52
C GLY A 4 51.66 -36.17 15.04
N ILE A 5 50.47 -35.60 15.22
CA ILE A 5 50.29 -34.31 15.89
C ILE A 5 50.77 -34.51 17.34
N THR A 6 51.82 -33.78 17.75
CA THR A 6 52.29 -33.81 19.13
C THR A 6 51.20 -33.24 20.04
N THR A 7 50.99 -33.82 21.21
CA THR A 7 49.95 -33.47 22.19
C THR A 7 49.88 -31.96 22.50
N ASN A 8 51.01 -31.26 22.42
CA ASN A 8 51.08 -29.80 22.57
C ASN A 8 50.34 -29.03 21.46
N ALA A 9 50.40 -29.52 20.21
CA ALA A 9 49.71 -28.88 19.09
C ALA A 9 48.19 -29.07 19.18
N VAL A 10 47.72 -30.22 19.70
CA VAL A 10 46.29 -30.46 19.92
C VAL A 10 45.72 -29.47 20.94
N GLY A 11 46.44 -29.22 22.04
CA GLY A 11 46.01 -28.24 23.06
C GLY A 11 45.90 -26.82 22.53
N VAL A 12 46.89 -26.36 21.75
CA VAL A 12 46.89 -25.01 21.16
C VAL A 12 45.73 -24.84 20.17
N ILE A 13 45.46 -25.84 19.33
CA ILE A 13 44.33 -25.80 18.39
C ILE A 13 42.99 -25.70 19.15
N LEU A 14 42.85 -26.44 20.25
CA LEU A 14 41.62 -26.46 21.04
C LEU A 14 41.36 -25.12 21.73
N VAL A 15 42.40 -24.49 22.27
CA VAL A 15 42.33 -23.13 22.85
C VAL A 15 41.97 -22.09 21.78
N LEU A 16 42.59 -22.15 20.60
CA LEU A 16 42.27 -21.24 19.50
C LEU A 16 40.82 -21.40 19.02
N PHE A 17 40.32 -22.64 18.95
CA PHE A 17 38.94 -22.90 18.54
C PHE A 17 37.92 -22.38 19.56
N ILE A 18 38.17 -22.60 20.86
CA ILE A 18 37.30 -22.07 21.92
C ILE A 18 37.31 -20.54 21.92
N LEU A 19 38.49 -19.91 21.80
CA LEU A 19 38.59 -18.45 21.70
C LEU A 19 37.83 -17.90 20.49
N LEU A 20 37.95 -18.56 19.34
CA LEU A 20 37.21 -18.18 18.14
C LEU A 20 35.69 -18.27 18.35
N VAL A 21 35.21 -19.34 18.98
CA VAL A 21 33.78 -19.53 19.28
C VAL A 21 33.26 -18.48 20.27
N ILE A 22 34.05 -18.11 21.28
CA ILE A 22 33.66 -17.05 22.23
C ILE A 22 33.59 -15.70 21.51
N VAL A 23 34.61 -15.37 20.71
CA VAL A 23 34.63 -14.13 19.92
C VAL A 23 33.41 -14.08 18.98
N THR A 24 33.13 -15.13 18.20
CA THR A 24 31.96 -15.13 17.32
C THR A 24 30.64 -15.01 18.09
N GLN A 25 30.51 -15.64 19.27
CA GLN A 25 29.31 -15.49 20.10
C GLN A 25 29.15 -14.09 20.72
N THR A 26 30.24 -13.43 21.14
CA THR A 26 30.18 -12.07 21.70
C THR A 26 29.99 -10.99 20.64
N PHE A 27 30.40 -11.23 19.39
CA PHE A 27 30.23 -10.27 18.29
C PHE A 27 28.94 -10.49 17.48
N SER A 28 28.23 -11.61 17.64
CA SER A 28 26.94 -11.85 16.97
C SER A 28 25.72 -11.24 17.67
N THR A 29 25.84 -10.80 18.92
CA THR A 29 24.71 -10.26 19.72
C THR A 29 24.49 -8.75 19.55
N GLY A 30 25.08 -8.14 18.53
CA GLY A 30 25.09 -6.69 18.35
C GLY A 30 24.58 -6.17 17.01
N GLN A 31 23.76 -6.91 16.26
CA GLN A 31 22.98 -6.27 15.20
C GLN A 31 21.82 -5.53 15.87
N MET A 32 22.06 -4.25 16.19
CA MET A 32 20.98 -3.26 16.15
C MET A 32 20.28 -3.46 14.81
N GLU A 33 19.01 -3.86 14.86
CA GLU A 33 18.14 -3.86 13.71
C GLU A 33 18.12 -2.43 13.16
N ASP A 34 18.95 -2.16 12.15
CA ASP A 34 18.70 -1.10 11.19
C ASP A 34 17.33 -1.42 10.61
N ASP A 35 16.30 -0.80 11.18
CA ASP A 35 14.91 -0.93 10.74
C ASP A 35 14.90 -0.59 9.25
N PRO A 36 14.80 -1.58 8.35
CA PRO A 36 15.06 -1.35 6.95
C PRO A 36 13.88 -0.55 6.45
N SER A 37 14.08 0.78 6.32
CA SER A 37 13.25 1.74 5.59
C SER A 37 12.05 1.05 4.93
N SER A 38 10.92 0.94 5.63
CA SER A 38 9.91 -0.07 5.31
C SER A 38 9.57 -0.02 3.82
N ILE A 39 9.92 -1.06 3.06
CA ILE A 39 9.70 -1.10 1.62
C ILE A 39 8.21 -0.79 1.38
N LEU A 40 7.88 0.23 0.60
CA LEU A 40 6.49 0.60 0.36
C LEU A 40 5.92 -0.22 -0.81
N VAL A 41 4.70 -0.71 -0.64
CA VAL A 41 3.89 -1.27 -1.72
C VAL A 41 2.93 -0.21 -2.21
N THR A 42 2.85 -0.05 -3.53
CA THR A 42 1.85 0.81 -4.17
C THR A 42 0.65 -0.02 -4.62
N ARG A 43 -0.56 0.43 -4.33
CA ARG A 43 -1.81 -0.09 -4.88
C ARG A 43 -2.54 0.98 -5.68
N LEU A 44 -3.17 0.53 -6.75
CA LEU A 44 -3.84 1.38 -7.72
C LEU A 44 -5.35 1.25 -7.59
N PHE A 45 -6.02 2.39 -7.64
CA PHE A 45 -7.48 2.48 -7.71
C PHE A 45 -7.84 3.38 -8.88
N ASP A 46 -8.61 2.84 -9.82
CA ASP A 46 -9.16 3.58 -10.95
C ASP A 46 -10.59 4.01 -10.62
N VAL A 47 -10.89 5.27 -10.89
CA VAL A 47 -12.25 5.82 -10.83
C VAL A 47 -12.60 6.34 -12.20
N VAL A 48 -13.60 5.73 -12.82
CA VAL A 48 -14.08 6.04 -14.17
C VAL A 48 -15.45 6.69 -14.06
N ASN A 49 -15.68 7.73 -14.86
CA ASN A 49 -16.96 8.42 -14.96
C ASN A 49 -17.60 8.23 -16.33
N ASN A 50 -18.60 7.37 -16.38
CA ASN A 50 -19.43 7.12 -17.57
C ASN A 50 -20.73 7.91 -17.54
N SER A 51 -20.94 8.75 -16.52
CA SER A 51 -22.08 9.65 -16.45
C SER A 51 -21.85 10.88 -17.35
N SER A 52 -22.92 11.65 -17.56
CA SER A 52 -22.86 12.96 -18.21
C SER A 52 -22.45 14.10 -17.26
N SER A 53 -22.26 13.81 -15.97
CA SER A 53 -21.88 14.81 -14.97
C SER A 53 -20.37 14.97 -14.88
N THR A 54 -19.89 16.18 -14.61
CA THR A 54 -18.48 16.43 -14.28
C THR A 54 -18.30 16.27 -12.77
N LEU A 55 -17.29 15.52 -12.33
CA LEU A 55 -16.96 15.39 -10.92
C LEU A 55 -15.68 16.16 -10.59
N VAL A 56 -15.69 16.98 -9.54
CA VAL A 56 -14.53 17.78 -9.11
C VAL A 56 -14.21 17.48 -7.66
N VAL A 57 -12.96 17.12 -7.35
CA VAL A 57 -12.58 16.76 -5.97
C VAL A 57 -12.85 17.95 -5.05
N ARG A 58 -13.79 17.75 -4.11
CA ARG A 58 -14.11 18.68 -3.04
C ARG A 58 -13.12 18.53 -1.89
N SER A 59 -12.87 17.30 -1.46
CA SER A 59 -11.99 17.00 -0.33
C SER A 59 -11.37 15.61 -0.41
N ILE A 60 -10.18 15.50 0.18
CA ILE A 60 -9.46 14.25 0.39
C ILE A 60 -9.07 14.21 1.87
N THR A 61 -9.34 13.10 2.54
CA THR A 61 -9.01 12.91 3.96
C THR A 61 -8.34 11.55 4.19
N GLY A 62 -7.62 11.43 5.32
CA GLY A 62 -6.87 10.22 5.63
C GLY A 62 -5.65 10.04 4.74
N ARG A 63 -5.41 8.81 4.27
CA ARG A 63 -4.23 8.44 3.45
C ARG A 63 -4.52 8.40 1.94
N ALA A 64 -5.65 8.92 1.48
CA ALA A 64 -5.95 8.97 0.06
C ALA A 64 -4.99 9.97 -0.62
N PRO A 65 -4.33 9.59 -1.73
CA PRO A 65 -3.46 10.48 -2.48
C PRO A 65 -4.27 11.44 -3.35
N GLU A 66 -3.62 12.45 -3.91
CA GLU A 66 -4.18 13.25 -5.00
C GLU A 66 -4.44 12.37 -6.25
N PRO A 67 -5.57 12.57 -6.95
CA PRO A 67 -5.82 11.86 -8.20
C PRO A 67 -4.88 12.33 -9.31
N THR A 68 -4.52 11.41 -10.19
CA THR A 68 -3.86 11.66 -11.47
C THR A 68 -4.85 11.37 -12.61
N PRO A 69 -4.93 12.19 -13.68
CA PRO A 69 -4.09 13.36 -13.97
C PRO A 69 -4.54 14.65 -13.28
N SER A 70 -5.79 14.73 -12.82
CA SER A 70 -6.32 15.97 -12.25
C SER A 70 -7.40 15.74 -11.21
N ARG A 71 -7.75 16.80 -10.46
CA ARG A 71 -8.89 16.81 -9.54
C ARG A 71 -10.25 16.84 -10.26
N THR A 72 -10.28 17.01 -11.57
CA THR A 72 -11.49 16.96 -12.37
C THR A 72 -11.58 15.63 -13.09
N LEU A 73 -12.71 14.96 -12.91
CA LEU A 73 -13.07 13.73 -13.59
C LEU A 73 -14.14 14.08 -14.63
N ASN A 74 -13.70 14.14 -15.88
CA ASN A 74 -14.54 14.53 -17.02
C ASN A 74 -15.70 13.54 -17.22
N PRO A 75 -16.83 13.98 -17.80
CA PRO A 75 -17.92 13.10 -18.20
C PRO A 75 -17.51 12.19 -19.37
N PHE A 76 -18.27 11.12 -19.59
CA PHE A 76 -18.12 10.20 -20.74
C PHE A 76 -16.72 9.55 -20.85
N ASP A 77 -16.41 8.64 -19.92
CA ASP A 77 -15.15 7.87 -19.81
C ASP A 77 -13.95 8.66 -19.23
N GLY A 78 -14.21 9.72 -18.46
CA GLY A 78 -13.14 10.35 -17.67
C GLY A 78 -12.53 9.34 -16.70
N LEU A 79 -11.20 9.39 -16.52
CA LEU A 79 -10.45 8.51 -15.63
C LEU A 79 -9.61 9.31 -14.64
N ASN A 80 -9.73 8.97 -13.36
CA ASN A 80 -8.79 9.35 -12.31
C ASN A 80 -8.19 8.11 -11.65
N GLN A 81 -6.88 8.13 -11.43
CA GLN A 81 -6.16 7.07 -10.75
C GLN A 81 -5.61 7.57 -9.41
N TYR A 82 -5.76 6.75 -8.38
CA TYR A 82 -5.21 6.96 -7.04
C TYR A 82 -4.12 5.92 -6.75
N ARG A 83 -2.92 6.39 -6.41
CA ARG A 83 -1.74 5.56 -6.11
C ARG A 83 -1.44 5.58 -4.63
N MET A 84 -2.03 4.64 -3.88
CA MET A 84 -1.92 4.62 -2.43
C MET A 84 -0.76 3.74 -2.00
N GLN A 85 0.15 4.28 -1.17
CA GLN A 85 1.34 3.58 -0.69
C GLN A 85 1.20 3.14 0.76
N VAL A 86 1.59 1.89 1.04
CA VAL A 86 1.56 1.30 2.39
C VAL A 86 2.83 0.50 2.66
N PRO A 87 3.28 0.37 3.91
CA PRO A 87 4.38 -0.52 4.27
C PRO A 87 4.15 -1.97 3.83
N SER A 88 5.15 -2.58 3.17
CA SER A 88 5.17 -4.00 2.80
C SER A 88 5.36 -4.90 4.02
N SER A 89 6.15 -4.44 5.01
CA SER A 89 6.47 -5.13 6.27
C SER A 89 5.63 -4.60 7.44
N GLY A 90 5.60 -5.32 8.57
CA GLY A 90 4.72 -5.04 9.73
C GLY A 90 3.52 -5.99 9.85
N GLY A 91 2.77 -5.88 10.95
CA GLY A 91 1.63 -6.75 11.27
C GLY A 91 0.33 -6.41 10.52
N ASN A 92 -0.79 -6.95 11.01
CA ASN A 92 -2.11 -6.68 10.44
C ASN A 92 -2.45 -5.19 10.53
N SER A 93 -2.86 -4.58 9.43
CA SER A 93 -3.11 -3.13 9.37
C SER A 93 -4.15 -2.79 8.31
N THR A 94 -4.93 -1.74 8.57
CA THR A 94 -5.88 -1.17 7.60
C THR A 94 -5.50 0.27 7.33
N TYR A 95 -5.35 0.62 6.06
CA TYR A 95 -5.06 1.97 5.60
C TYR A 95 -6.26 2.47 4.81
N THR A 96 -6.76 3.65 5.15
CA THR A 96 -7.93 4.24 4.50
C THR A 96 -7.72 5.70 4.12
N GLY A 97 -8.41 6.11 3.06
CA GLY A 97 -8.56 7.51 2.72
C GLY A 97 -9.88 7.74 2.00
N THR A 98 -10.54 8.85 2.30
CA THR A 98 -11.86 9.17 1.75
C THR A 98 -11.73 10.32 0.76
N VAL A 99 -12.35 10.16 -0.39
CA VAL A 99 -12.43 11.15 -1.45
C VAL A 99 -13.89 11.54 -1.63
N THR A 100 -14.14 12.85 -1.65
CA THR A 100 -15.46 13.41 -1.94
C THR A 100 -15.35 14.28 -3.17
N TYR A 101 -16.16 13.99 -4.18
CA TYR A 101 -16.37 14.80 -5.37
C TYR A 101 -17.62 15.68 -5.21
N ASP A 102 -17.54 16.93 -5.65
CA ASP A 102 -18.69 17.71 -6.11
C ASP A 102 -19.16 17.19 -7.47
N VAL A 103 -20.46 17.03 -7.65
CA VAL A 103 -21.07 16.56 -8.89
C VAL A 103 -21.73 17.73 -9.59
N TYR A 104 -21.27 18.06 -10.79
CA TYR A 104 -21.83 19.13 -11.63
C TYR A 104 -22.59 18.53 -12.80
N ARG A 105 -23.81 19.01 -13.02
CA ARG A 105 -24.60 18.66 -14.21
C ARG A 105 -23.95 19.21 -15.48
N PRO A 106 -24.37 18.76 -16.69
CA PRO A 106 -23.87 19.31 -17.95
C PRO A 106 -23.97 20.83 -18.10
N ASN A 107 -24.93 21.46 -17.41
CA ASN A 107 -25.12 22.91 -17.38
C ASN A 107 -24.30 23.63 -16.28
N SER A 108 -23.30 22.97 -15.70
CA SER A 108 -22.42 23.46 -14.63
C SER A 108 -23.12 23.80 -13.31
N THR A 109 -24.35 23.33 -13.09
CA THR A 109 -25.02 23.45 -11.78
C THR A 109 -24.57 22.35 -10.83
N LEU A 110 -24.29 22.71 -9.57
CA LEU A 110 -24.00 21.72 -8.53
C LEU A 110 -25.24 20.85 -8.29
N ALA A 111 -25.10 19.54 -8.48
CA ALA A 111 -26.13 18.55 -8.23
C ALA A 111 -26.07 17.99 -6.82
N GLY A 112 -24.87 17.89 -6.26
CA GLY A 112 -24.61 17.24 -4.97
C GLY A 112 -23.18 16.74 -4.88
N TYR A 113 -22.98 15.61 -4.22
CA TYR A 113 -21.68 14.98 -4.03
C TYR A 113 -21.71 13.48 -4.32
N PHE A 114 -20.52 12.94 -4.60
CA PHE A 114 -20.23 11.51 -4.68
C PHE A 114 -18.99 11.22 -3.84
N GLN A 115 -19.05 10.23 -2.95
CA GLN A 115 -17.99 9.92 -2.00
C GLN A 115 -17.66 8.44 -2.03
N PHE A 116 -16.38 8.12 -1.79
CA PHE A 116 -15.92 6.75 -1.55
C PHE A 116 -14.66 6.75 -0.68
N THR A 117 -14.35 5.60 -0.10
CA THR A 117 -13.15 5.33 0.68
C THR A 117 -12.28 4.31 -0.02
N LEU A 118 -11.03 4.69 -0.30
CA LEU A 118 -9.96 3.77 -0.67
C LEU A 118 -9.53 3.00 0.57
N ARG A 119 -9.51 1.67 0.51
CA ARG A 119 -9.05 0.83 1.61
C ARG A 119 -8.00 -0.16 1.13
N ILE A 120 -6.86 -0.17 1.80
CA ILE A 120 -5.87 -1.25 1.71
C ILE A 120 -5.86 -1.99 3.04
N PHE A 121 -6.10 -3.29 3.01
CA PHE A 121 -5.98 -4.18 4.14
C PHE A 121 -4.79 -5.11 3.96
N LYS A 122 -3.94 -5.13 4.98
CA LYS A 122 -2.85 -6.07 5.09
C LYS A 122 -3.21 -7.09 6.16
N GLY A 123 -3.53 -8.31 5.72
CA GLY A 123 -3.68 -9.47 6.60
C GLY A 123 -2.39 -10.26 6.55
N GLY A 124 -1.73 -10.48 7.69
CA GLY A 124 -0.35 -10.98 7.77
C GLY A 124 -0.02 -12.07 6.76
N ASN A 125 -0.75 -13.19 6.78
CA ASN A 125 -0.59 -14.28 5.82
C ASN A 125 -1.49 -14.17 4.57
N ASP A 126 -2.52 -13.32 4.61
CA ASP A 126 -3.52 -13.14 3.55
C ASP A 126 -3.09 -12.12 2.48
N GLY A 127 -1.91 -11.53 2.65
CA GLY A 127 -1.34 -10.55 1.74
C GLY A 127 -1.95 -9.16 1.89
N ILE A 128 -1.78 -8.35 0.83
CA ILE A 128 -2.27 -6.97 0.75
C ILE A 128 -3.40 -6.93 -0.25
N THR A 129 -4.58 -6.52 0.23
CA THR A 129 -5.82 -6.42 -0.54
C THR A 129 -6.33 -4.98 -0.60
N GLU A 130 -6.72 -4.54 -1.78
CA GLU A 130 -7.34 -3.25 -2.05
C GLU A 130 -8.86 -3.39 -2.22
N SER A 131 -9.62 -2.37 -1.82
CA SER A 131 -11.07 -2.32 -1.99
C SER A 131 -11.61 -0.89 -1.95
N PHE A 132 -12.70 -0.63 -2.67
CA PHE A 132 -13.55 0.53 -2.41
C PHE A 132 -14.54 0.22 -1.27
N ARG A 133 -14.75 1.19 -0.39
CA ARG A 133 -15.68 1.14 0.75
C ARG A 133 -16.43 2.46 0.89
N GLY A 134 -17.51 2.46 1.68
CA GLY A 134 -18.21 3.69 2.06
C GLY A 134 -18.68 4.53 0.86
N ILE A 135 -19.06 3.89 -0.24
CA ILE A 135 -19.51 4.58 -1.45
C ILE A 135 -20.90 5.17 -1.18
N SER A 136 -21.06 6.47 -1.37
CA SER A 136 -22.34 7.16 -1.19
C SER A 136 -22.47 8.35 -2.11
N THR A 137 -23.71 8.74 -2.38
CA THR A 137 -24.06 9.91 -3.20
C THR A 137 -25.39 10.46 -2.71
N ASN A 138 -25.60 11.76 -2.88
CA ASN A 138 -26.92 12.38 -2.73
C ASN A 138 -27.50 12.84 -4.07
N THR A 139 -26.94 12.35 -5.17
CA THR A 139 -27.40 12.58 -6.55
C THR A 139 -27.94 11.29 -7.16
N SER A 140 -28.45 11.36 -8.39
CA SER A 140 -29.00 10.21 -9.12
C SER A 140 -27.93 9.32 -9.78
N LEU A 141 -26.65 9.46 -9.43
CA LEU A 141 -25.57 8.64 -9.98
C LEU A 141 -25.63 7.20 -9.45
N GLY A 142 -25.47 6.24 -10.35
CA GLY A 142 -25.18 4.84 -10.04
C GLY A 142 -23.69 4.57 -9.97
N TRP A 143 -23.32 3.38 -9.46
CA TRP A 143 -21.94 2.93 -9.46
C TRP A 143 -21.81 1.40 -9.49
N SER A 144 -20.66 0.93 -9.94
CA SER A 144 -20.23 -0.47 -9.84
C SER A 144 -18.75 -0.57 -9.50
N VAL A 145 -18.36 -1.66 -8.85
CA VAL A 145 -16.97 -1.94 -8.48
C VAL A 145 -16.54 -3.25 -9.11
N ASN A 146 -15.45 -3.21 -9.87
CA ASN A 146 -14.87 -4.38 -10.53
C ASN A 146 -13.45 -4.64 -9.99
N ASN A 147 -13.14 -5.91 -9.79
CA ASN A 147 -11.79 -6.35 -9.43
C ASN A 147 -11.03 -6.67 -10.72
N GLU A 148 -10.05 -5.85 -11.06
CA GLU A 148 -9.12 -6.13 -12.15
C GLU A 148 -7.90 -6.85 -11.60
N VAL A 149 -7.14 -7.52 -12.47
CA VAL A 149 -5.99 -8.35 -12.05
C VAL A 149 -4.94 -7.55 -11.26
N THR A 150 -4.83 -6.25 -11.50
CA THR A 150 -3.77 -5.38 -10.94
C THR A 150 -4.30 -4.16 -10.18
N TYR A 151 -5.60 -3.91 -10.18
CA TYR A 151 -6.21 -2.74 -9.55
C TYR A 151 -7.70 -2.94 -9.25
N GLN A 152 -8.27 -2.06 -8.43
CA GLN A 152 -9.71 -1.94 -8.26
C GLN A 152 -10.24 -0.84 -9.18
N ARG A 153 -11.36 -1.07 -9.86
CA ARG A 153 -12.05 -0.05 -10.66
C ARG A 153 -13.43 0.27 -10.10
N LEU A 154 -13.68 1.55 -9.86
CA LEU A 154 -14.99 2.12 -9.55
C LEU A 154 -15.52 2.84 -10.79
N THR A 155 -16.63 2.37 -11.34
CA THR A 155 -17.31 3.03 -12.47
C THR A 155 -18.54 3.76 -11.97
N ILE A 156 -18.63 5.05 -12.24
CA ILE A 156 -19.76 5.93 -11.94
C ILE A 156 -20.61 6.07 -13.21
N SER A 157 -21.93 5.94 -13.11
CA SER A 157 -22.86 5.96 -14.26
C SER A 157 -24.07 6.84 -14.01
#